data_AF-A0A7S3X0S8-F1
#
_entry.id   AF-A0A7S3X0S8-F1
#
_cell.length_a   1.000
_cell.length_b   1.000
_cell.length_c   1.000
_cell.angle_alpha   90.00
_cell.angle_beta   90.00
_cell.angle_gamma   90.00
#
_symmetry.space_group_name_H-M   'P 1'
#
loop_
_entity.id
_entity.type
_entity.pdbx_description
1 polymer ?
#
loop_
_entity_poly.entity_id
_entity_poly.type
_entity_poly.pdbx_seq_one_letter_code
_entity_poly.pdbx_strand_id
1 'polypeptide(L)'
;EELVSNSAGFERGPDSDADDWRSLRNKIVADDGSVDYKGIEQVSGRHFQHVASDALQQDMYSAIVDDPSVHPATRAHFRAAKQLGAGAVLGIANIEDAVELPDEAFLHEVQGYLNHPRGAITLATRCTGESERTKCDYHASKLRECPPCAVGAAKEQHILTRYEHFNGTHWDGCRYGGHVGTGHTSINTHVISIARALGAAGSLQEVKLGPRDPNRAVDKESNPNQRGDGVLGNWTHSARRMVFDGTTITAVQFRKGMLGPLARGKHLATDYAEAAKRSAKAAACAANNYDFMTWAASTRGGIGREAAEWFTTGFAAKVALARSDGEKWRVRNERKRLLQQHSAIIARRNWEITQRNAWPRMGGVAPRAPPVE
;
A
#
# COMPACT_ATOMS: atom_id res chain seq x y z
N GLU A 1 -29.24 -0.97 17.53
CA GLU A 1 -30.09 -1.22 16.35
C GLU A 1 -30.21 0.01 15.49
N GLU A 2 -30.70 1.14 16.04
CA GLU A 2 -30.93 2.38 15.29
C GLU A 2 -29.71 2.89 14.49
N LEU A 3 -28.50 2.75 15.06
CA LEU A 3 -27.24 3.09 14.41
C LEU A 3 -26.91 2.20 13.19
N VAL A 4 -27.33 0.93 13.21
CA VAL A 4 -27.09 -0.05 12.15
C VAL A 4 -28.21 0.00 11.11
N SER A 5 -29.46 0.17 11.53
CA SER A 5 -30.61 0.30 10.62
C SER A 5 -30.56 1.58 9.79
N ASN A 6 -29.94 2.65 10.31
CA ASN A 6 -29.75 3.93 9.59
C ASN A 6 -28.38 4.01 8.87
N SER A 7 -27.57 2.96 8.92
CA SER A 7 -26.24 2.92 8.30
C SER A 7 -26.37 2.67 6.79
N ALA A 8 -25.85 3.59 5.98
CA ALA A 8 -25.81 3.42 4.52
C ALA A 8 -24.86 2.28 4.12
N GLY A 9 -23.76 2.10 4.86
CA GLY A 9 -22.85 0.99 4.74
C GLY A 9 -23.51 -0.35 5.05
N PHE A 10 -24.43 -0.40 6.02
CA PHE A 10 -25.20 -1.61 6.31
C PHE A 10 -26.29 -1.88 5.27
N GLU A 11 -26.91 -0.84 4.73
CA GLU A 11 -27.88 -0.98 3.65
C GLU A 11 -27.23 -1.55 2.38
N ARG A 12 -26.08 -0.99 1.98
CA ARG A 12 -25.42 -1.29 0.70
C ARG A 12 -24.45 -2.45 0.78
N GLY A 13 -23.82 -2.64 1.94
CA GLY A 13 -22.72 -3.57 2.13
C GLY A 13 -21.39 -3.09 1.56
N PRO A 14 -20.33 -3.89 1.78
CA PRO A 14 -19.02 -3.65 1.19
C PRO A 14 -19.07 -3.71 -0.34
N ASP A 15 -18.46 -2.72 -0.99
CA ASP A 15 -18.50 -2.56 -2.46
C ASP A 15 -17.99 -3.79 -3.24
N SER A 16 -17.09 -4.60 -2.67
CA SER A 16 -16.50 -5.77 -3.30
C SER A 16 -17.36 -7.03 -3.24
N ASP A 17 -18.36 -7.07 -2.36
CA ASP A 17 -19.09 -8.29 -2.01
C ASP A 17 -20.61 -8.03 -1.91
N ALA A 18 -21.11 -7.10 -2.73
CA ALA A 18 -22.50 -6.62 -2.65
C ALA A 18 -23.56 -7.73 -2.78
N ASP A 19 -23.29 -8.77 -3.57
CA ASP A 19 -24.22 -9.90 -3.76
C ASP A 19 -24.25 -10.84 -2.55
N ASP A 20 -23.07 -11.18 -2.02
CA ASP A 20 -22.94 -11.97 -0.79
C ASP A 20 -23.52 -11.20 0.41
N TRP A 21 -23.30 -9.88 0.44
CA TRP A 21 -23.90 -8.98 1.41
C TRP A 21 -25.42 -8.99 1.32
N ARG A 22 -26.00 -8.84 0.12
CA ARG A 22 -27.45 -8.85 -0.07
C ARG A 22 -28.06 -10.16 0.42
N SER A 23 -27.42 -11.30 0.13
CA SER A 23 -27.82 -12.61 0.62
C SER A 23 -27.78 -12.71 2.14
N LEU A 24 -26.74 -12.16 2.78
CA LEU A 24 -26.62 -12.11 4.23
C LEU A 24 -27.65 -11.16 4.86
N ARG A 25 -27.82 -9.96 4.29
CA ARG A 25 -28.74 -8.91 4.73
C ARG A 25 -30.19 -9.43 4.73
N ASN A 26 -30.60 -10.12 3.67
CA ASN A 26 -31.94 -10.71 3.57
C ASN A 26 -32.22 -11.77 4.66
N LYS A 27 -31.19 -12.30 5.31
CA LYS A 27 -31.36 -13.21 6.45
C LYS A 27 -31.50 -12.47 7.77
N ILE A 28 -30.93 -11.27 7.91
CA ILE A 28 -30.81 -10.54 9.19
C ILE A 28 -31.65 -9.26 9.24
N VAL A 29 -32.37 -8.94 8.16
CA VAL A 29 -33.28 -7.79 8.02
C VAL A 29 -34.61 -8.29 7.49
N ALA A 30 -35.70 -7.95 8.16
CA ALA A 30 -37.06 -8.26 7.75
C ALA A 30 -37.54 -7.35 6.59
N ASP A 31 -38.66 -7.71 5.96
CA ASP A 31 -39.21 -6.96 4.82
C ASP A 31 -39.58 -5.50 5.16
N ASP A 32 -39.85 -5.21 6.44
CA ASP A 32 -40.13 -3.86 6.95
C ASP A 32 -38.86 -3.05 7.26
N GLY A 33 -37.67 -3.62 7.04
CA GLY A 33 -36.37 -3.00 7.31
C GLY A 33 -35.89 -3.14 8.75
N SER A 34 -36.65 -3.79 9.63
CA SER A 34 -36.22 -4.07 11.00
C SER A 34 -35.21 -5.22 11.07
N VAL A 35 -34.43 -5.27 12.16
CA VAL A 35 -33.43 -6.33 12.37
C VAL A 35 -34.13 -7.64 12.74
N ASP A 36 -33.86 -8.72 11.99
CA ASP A 36 -34.37 -10.07 12.29
C ASP A 36 -33.40 -10.84 13.20
N TYR A 37 -33.77 -10.92 14.47
CA TYR A 37 -33.02 -11.63 15.51
C TYR A 37 -32.89 -13.13 15.26
N LYS A 38 -33.90 -13.78 14.67
CA LYS A 38 -33.82 -15.22 14.33
C LYS A 38 -32.80 -15.43 13.22
N GLY A 39 -32.78 -14.51 12.26
CA GLY A 39 -31.74 -14.39 11.25
C GLY A 39 -30.32 -14.26 11.81
N ILE A 40 -30.15 -13.40 12.80
CA ILE A 40 -28.86 -13.17 13.50
C ILE A 40 -28.37 -14.45 14.18
N GLU A 41 -29.27 -15.20 14.82
CA GLU A 41 -28.94 -16.49 15.43
C GLU A 41 -28.50 -17.53 14.38
N GLN A 42 -29.13 -17.55 13.20
CA GLN A 42 -28.74 -18.45 12.09
C GLN A 42 -27.35 -18.15 11.53
N VAL A 43 -26.91 -16.89 11.58
CA VAL A 43 -25.54 -16.50 11.20
C VAL A 43 -24.58 -16.54 12.39
N SER A 44 -24.96 -17.20 13.48
CA SER A 44 -24.11 -17.45 14.64
C SER A 44 -23.69 -16.19 15.41
N GLY A 45 -24.51 -15.12 15.42
CA GLY A 45 -24.47 -13.95 16.32
C GLY A 45 -23.19 -13.09 16.33
N ARG A 46 -22.02 -13.69 16.56
CA ARG A 46 -20.69 -13.09 16.44
C ARG A 46 -20.37 -12.67 15.01
N HIS A 47 -20.86 -13.39 14.01
CA HIS A 47 -20.72 -12.98 12.62
C HIS A 47 -21.47 -11.66 12.34
N PHE A 48 -22.66 -11.49 12.92
CA PHE A 48 -23.43 -10.26 12.81
C PHE A 48 -22.71 -9.05 13.44
N GLN A 49 -22.00 -9.22 14.56
CA GLN A 49 -21.21 -8.13 15.15
C GLN A 49 -20.09 -7.64 14.22
N HIS A 50 -19.40 -8.54 13.52
CA HIS A 50 -18.39 -8.18 12.53
C HIS A 50 -19.00 -7.45 11.33
N VAL A 51 -20.10 -7.99 10.81
CA VAL A 51 -20.91 -7.44 9.71
C VAL A 51 -21.38 -6.01 10.02
N ALA A 52 -21.92 -5.77 11.21
CA ALA A 52 -22.34 -4.44 11.64
C ALA A 52 -21.15 -3.48 11.88
N SER A 53 -20.03 -3.99 12.42
CA SER A 53 -18.82 -3.19 12.61
C SER A 53 -18.22 -2.73 11.27
N ASP A 54 -18.13 -3.63 10.29
CA ASP A 54 -17.61 -3.33 8.96
C ASP A 54 -18.47 -2.28 8.24
N ALA A 55 -19.79 -2.40 8.35
CA ALA A 55 -20.74 -1.43 7.82
C ALA A 55 -20.57 -0.03 8.43
N LEU A 56 -20.45 0.07 9.76
CA LEU A 56 -20.22 1.35 10.44
C LEU A 56 -18.84 1.94 10.09
N GLN A 57 -17.81 1.10 9.93
CA GLN A 57 -16.49 1.53 9.46
C GLN A 57 -16.56 2.09 8.02
N GLN A 58 -17.38 1.51 7.15
CA GLN A 58 -17.62 2.02 5.79
C GLN A 58 -18.30 3.40 5.80
N ASP A 59 -19.25 3.63 6.71
CA ASP A 59 -19.88 4.94 6.88
C ASP A 59 -18.88 5.97 7.40
N MET A 60 -18.09 5.62 8.43
CA MET A 60 -17.03 6.49 8.94
C MET A 60 -16.01 6.86 7.86
N TYR A 61 -15.60 5.86 7.07
CA TYR A 61 -14.71 6.07 5.93
C TYR A 61 -15.33 7.06 4.94
N SER A 62 -16.58 6.84 4.52
CA SER A 62 -17.28 7.67 3.54
C SER A 62 -17.43 9.11 4.04
N ALA A 63 -17.80 9.28 5.32
CA ALA A 63 -17.88 10.58 5.97
C ALA A 63 -16.54 11.34 5.91
N ILE A 64 -15.41 10.66 6.09
CA ILE A 64 -14.08 11.27 6.00
C ILE A 64 -13.71 11.61 4.54
N VAL A 65 -13.88 10.66 3.62
CA VAL A 65 -13.33 10.79 2.26
C VAL A 65 -14.20 11.63 1.32
N ASP A 66 -15.47 11.81 1.64
CA ASP A 66 -16.41 12.58 0.83
C ASP A 66 -16.65 13.99 1.39
N ASP A 67 -16.31 14.26 2.66
CA ASP A 67 -16.38 15.61 3.23
C ASP A 67 -15.34 16.56 2.58
N PRO A 68 -15.78 17.61 1.86
CA PRO A 68 -14.86 18.57 1.25
C PRO A 68 -14.08 19.41 2.27
N SER A 69 -14.55 19.51 3.52
CA SER A 69 -13.88 20.23 4.61
C SER A 69 -12.63 19.49 5.12
N VAL A 70 -12.59 18.16 4.95
CA VAL A 70 -11.42 17.35 5.28
C VAL A 70 -10.28 17.62 4.29
N HIS A 71 -9.08 17.82 4.84
CA HIS A 71 -7.89 18.12 4.05
C HIS A 71 -7.68 17.08 2.94
N PRO A 72 -7.43 17.49 1.67
CA PRO A 72 -7.34 16.56 0.54
C PRO A 72 -6.31 15.44 0.73
N ALA A 73 -5.21 15.71 1.44
CA ALA A 73 -4.20 14.70 1.73
C ALA A 73 -4.69 13.62 2.71
N THR A 74 -5.52 13.98 3.70
CA THR A 74 -6.18 13.03 4.58
C THR A 74 -7.11 12.14 3.78
N ARG A 75 -7.97 12.72 2.93
CA ARG A 75 -8.88 11.94 2.08
C ARG A 75 -8.14 11.00 1.14
N ALA A 76 -7.11 11.47 0.45
CA ALA A 76 -6.26 10.64 -0.40
C ALA A 76 -5.58 9.51 0.39
N HIS A 77 -5.15 9.81 1.63
CA HIS A 77 -4.53 8.83 2.51
C HIS A 77 -5.51 7.73 2.94
N PHE A 78 -6.70 8.09 3.42
CA PHE A 78 -7.74 7.11 3.79
C PHE A 78 -8.15 6.26 2.58
N ARG A 79 -8.30 6.86 1.39
CA ARG A 79 -8.58 6.10 0.15
C ARG A 79 -7.49 5.08 -0.18
N ALA A 80 -6.22 5.42 0.05
CA ALA A 80 -5.11 4.49 -0.13
C ALA A 80 -5.09 3.35 0.92
N ALA A 81 -5.64 3.60 2.12
CA ALA A 81 -5.75 2.60 3.18
C ALA A 81 -6.82 1.52 2.89
N LYS A 82 -7.72 1.74 1.92
CA LYS A 82 -8.69 0.73 1.45
C LYS A 82 -8.10 -0.28 0.45
N GLN A 83 -6.88 -0.03 -0.06
CA GLN A 83 -6.24 -0.95 -1.00
C GLN A 83 -5.92 -2.30 -0.36
N LEU A 84 -6.00 -3.38 -1.13
CA LEU A 84 -5.65 -4.72 -0.67
C LEU A 84 -4.23 -4.74 -0.06
N GLY A 85 -4.08 -5.29 1.14
CA GLY A 85 -2.80 -5.35 1.85
C GLY A 85 -2.44 -4.11 2.66
N ALA A 86 -3.15 -2.99 2.46
CA ALA A 86 -2.92 -1.81 3.29
C ALA A 86 -3.28 -2.11 4.75
N GLY A 87 -2.40 -1.76 5.68
CA GLY A 87 -2.64 -1.99 7.11
C GLY A 87 -2.67 -3.45 7.55
N ALA A 88 -2.42 -4.42 6.67
CA ALA A 88 -2.48 -5.84 7.04
C ALA A 88 -1.51 -6.20 8.18
N VAL A 89 -0.41 -5.44 8.32
CA VAL A 89 0.54 -5.56 9.43
C VAL A 89 -0.08 -5.30 10.81
N LEU A 90 -1.21 -4.60 10.89
CA LEU A 90 -1.91 -4.36 12.16
C LEU A 90 -2.74 -5.57 12.61
N GLY A 91 -3.06 -6.49 11.68
CA GLY A 91 -3.86 -7.68 11.94
C GLY A 91 -3.03 -8.95 12.13
N ILE A 92 -1.75 -8.85 12.50
CA ILE A 92 -0.82 -9.98 12.66
C ILE A 92 -1.42 -11.00 13.63
N ALA A 93 -1.56 -12.24 13.15
CA ALA A 93 -2.12 -13.34 13.93
C ALA A 93 -1.03 -14.22 14.56
N ASN A 94 0.15 -14.27 13.95
CA ASN A 94 1.32 -15.01 14.41
C ASN A 94 2.56 -14.13 14.20
N ILE A 95 3.40 -13.96 15.23
CA ILE A 95 4.67 -13.24 15.12
C ILE A 95 5.68 -14.20 14.46
N GLU A 96 6.11 -13.88 13.25
CA GLU A 96 7.22 -14.51 12.53
C GLU A 96 8.25 -13.41 12.20
N ASP A 97 9.54 -13.74 12.10
CA ASP A 97 10.61 -12.79 11.74
C ASP A 97 10.33 -12.00 10.45
N ALA A 98 9.48 -12.52 9.56
CA ALA A 98 9.07 -11.87 8.32
C ALA A 98 7.99 -10.79 8.50
N VAL A 99 7.26 -10.79 9.61
CA VAL A 99 6.17 -9.85 9.92
C VAL A 99 6.39 -9.01 11.17
N GLU A 100 7.35 -9.38 12.03
CA GLU A 100 7.64 -8.65 13.27
C GLU A 100 8.11 -7.21 12.97
N LEU A 101 7.68 -6.25 13.78
CA LEU A 101 8.18 -4.88 13.70
C LEU A 101 8.77 -4.52 15.07
N PRO A 102 9.95 -3.88 15.14
CA PRO A 102 10.37 -3.22 16.36
C PRO A 102 9.28 -2.25 16.84
N ASP A 103 9.10 -2.09 18.15
CA ASP A 103 8.05 -1.25 18.74
C ASP A 103 8.00 0.16 18.13
N GLU A 104 9.17 0.75 17.90
CA GLU A 104 9.28 2.08 17.29
C GLU A 104 8.77 2.12 15.84
N ALA A 105 9.05 1.06 15.06
CA ALA A 105 8.57 0.92 13.70
C ALA A 105 7.05 0.65 13.66
N PHE A 106 6.54 -0.15 14.60
CA PHE A 106 5.12 -0.39 14.75
C PHE A 106 4.37 0.89 15.10
N LEU A 107 4.82 1.62 16.13
CA LEU A 107 4.23 2.89 16.55
C LEU A 107 4.27 3.93 15.44
N HIS A 108 5.38 4.04 14.73
CA HIS A 108 5.52 4.92 13.57
C HIS A 108 4.45 4.63 12.50
N GLU A 109 4.22 3.36 12.19
CA GLU A 109 3.22 2.99 11.20
C GLU A 109 1.79 3.18 11.68
N VAL A 110 1.48 2.79 12.92
CA VAL A 110 0.15 3.01 13.54
C VAL A 110 -0.21 4.49 13.52
N GLN A 111 0.71 5.36 13.94
CA GLN A 111 0.52 6.82 13.87
C GLN A 111 0.19 7.25 12.44
N GLY A 112 0.94 6.72 11.48
CA GLY A 112 0.67 7.01 10.10
C GLY A 112 -0.72 6.54 9.64
N TYR A 113 -1.18 5.33 9.98
CA TYR A 113 -2.51 4.84 9.55
C TYR A 113 -3.66 5.66 10.14
N LEU A 114 -3.46 6.18 11.35
CA LEU A 114 -4.38 7.09 12.01
C LEU A 114 -4.25 8.53 11.53
N ASN A 115 -3.38 8.79 10.54
CA ASN A 115 -3.08 10.11 10.02
C ASN A 115 -2.63 11.10 11.13
N HIS A 116 -2.00 10.57 12.18
CA HIS A 116 -1.39 11.36 13.23
C HIS A 116 0.01 11.82 12.80
N PRO A 117 0.46 13.00 13.29
CA PRO A 117 1.86 13.37 13.25
C PRO A 117 2.72 12.20 13.74
N ARG A 118 3.81 11.92 13.02
CA ARG A 118 4.80 10.93 13.46
C ARG A 118 5.58 11.56 14.61
N GLY A 119 5.01 11.56 15.83
CA GLY A 119 5.23 12.51 16.95
C GLY A 119 6.67 12.90 17.33
N ALA A 120 7.67 12.22 16.77
CA ALA A 120 9.08 12.62 16.75
C ALA A 120 9.41 13.82 15.82
N ILE A 121 8.52 14.19 14.90
CA ILE A 121 8.77 15.22 13.88
C ILE A 121 8.23 16.58 14.35
N THR A 122 9.12 17.57 14.43
CA THR A 122 8.80 18.95 14.83
C THR A 122 9.22 19.94 13.74
N LEU A 123 8.81 21.21 13.82
CA LEU A 123 9.25 22.24 12.87
C LEU A 123 10.77 22.45 12.83
N ALA A 124 11.54 21.92 13.78
CA ALA A 124 13.00 21.92 13.77
C ALA A 124 13.61 20.71 13.04
N THR A 125 12.85 19.62 12.81
CA THR A 125 13.32 18.41 12.12
C THR A 125 13.64 18.72 10.66
N ARG A 126 14.81 18.32 10.18
CA ARG A 126 15.29 18.51 8.81
C ARG A 126 15.70 17.18 8.19
N CYS A 127 15.89 17.20 6.86
CA CYS A 127 16.46 16.06 6.17
C CYS A 127 17.96 15.99 6.42
N THR A 128 18.49 14.81 6.76
CA THR A 128 19.95 14.53 6.74
C THR A 128 20.40 13.92 5.41
N GLY A 129 19.44 13.68 4.51
CA GLY A 129 19.69 13.05 3.23
C GLY A 129 20.65 13.83 2.34
N GLU A 130 21.79 13.22 2.04
CA GLU A 130 22.77 13.68 1.05
C GLU A 130 23.18 12.57 0.07
N SER A 131 23.76 12.97 -1.05
CA SER A 131 24.30 12.11 -2.11
C SER A 131 25.68 12.64 -2.50
N GLU A 132 26.47 11.84 -3.22
CA GLU A 132 27.82 12.21 -3.69
C GLU A 132 27.89 13.58 -4.39
N ARG A 133 26.79 14.05 -4.99
CA ARG A 133 26.76 15.29 -5.79
C ARG A 133 25.87 16.39 -5.24
N THR A 134 24.91 16.07 -4.36
CA THR A 134 23.90 17.05 -3.91
C THR A 134 23.36 16.72 -2.52
N LYS A 135 22.98 17.76 -1.77
CA LYS A 135 22.18 17.64 -0.53
C LYS A 135 20.70 17.80 -0.85
N CYS A 136 19.83 17.14 -0.09
CA CYS A 136 18.39 17.35 -0.16
C CYS A 136 18.02 18.82 0.03
N ASP A 137 17.06 19.36 -0.71
CA ASP A 137 16.59 20.74 -0.50
C ASP A 137 15.97 20.93 0.90
N TYR A 138 15.49 19.85 1.53
CA TYR A 138 15.02 19.87 2.92
C TYR A 138 16.15 19.78 3.98
N HIS A 139 17.41 19.83 3.55
CA HIS A 139 18.57 19.64 4.42
C HIS A 139 18.86 20.84 5.30
N ALA A 140 19.30 20.62 6.54
CA ALA A 140 19.56 21.67 7.54
C ALA A 140 20.53 22.76 7.05
N SER A 141 21.56 22.38 6.28
CA SER A 141 22.51 23.33 5.69
C SER A 141 21.96 24.17 4.52
N LYS A 142 20.88 23.73 3.87
CA LYS A 142 20.19 24.47 2.81
C LYS A 142 19.05 25.33 3.34
N LEU A 143 18.40 24.89 4.43
CA LEU A 143 17.25 25.56 5.03
C LEU A 143 17.61 26.18 6.38
N ARG A 144 17.93 27.47 6.38
CA ARG A 144 18.16 28.24 7.62
C ARG A 144 16.88 28.88 8.21
N GLU A 145 15.90 29.23 7.37
CA GLU A 145 14.75 30.06 7.80
C GLU A 145 13.36 29.57 7.28
N CYS A 146 13.20 28.27 7.02
CA CYS A 146 11.97 27.63 6.52
C CYS A 146 11.40 28.18 5.19
N PRO A 147 11.81 27.65 4.02
CA PRO A 147 10.92 27.68 2.83
C PRO A 147 11.11 26.43 1.89
N PRO A 148 10.64 26.38 0.60
CA PRO A 148 10.08 25.18 -0.07
C PRO A 148 10.98 23.96 -0.27
N CYS A 149 10.36 22.77 -0.34
CA CYS A 149 11.00 21.49 -0.66
C CYS A 149 10.35 20.83 -1.88
N ALA A 150 11.17 20.30 -2.80
CA ALA A 150 10.66 19.42 -3.84
C ALA A 150 10.26 18.05 -3.27
N VAL A 151 8.96 17.72 -3.29
CA VAL A 151 8.45 16.40 -2.89
C VAL A 151 8.30 15.48 -4.11
N GLY A 152 8.91 14.30 -4.05
CA GLY A 152 8.73 13.25 -5.05
C GLY A 152 9.58 13.40 -6.33
N ALA A 153 9.35 12.50 -7.28
CA ALA A 153 10.20 12.32 -8.47
C ALA A 153 10.15 13.49 -9.48
N ALA A 154 9.18 14.39 -9.36
CA ALA A 154 8.99 15.52 -10.28
C ALA A 154 10.00 16.66 -10.07
N LYS A 155 10.76 16.67 -8.96
CA LYS A 155 11.74 17.73 -8.61
C LYS A 155 11.19 19.17 -8.64
N GLU A 156 9.87 19.36 -8.62
CA GLU A 156 9.26 20.69 -8.53
C GLU A 156 9.21 21.15 -7.07
N GLN A 157 9.86 22.28 -6.78
CA GLN A 157 9.91 22.86 -5.44
C GLN A 157 8.55 23.43 -5.04
N HIS A 158 7.98 22.99 -3.91
CA HIS A 158 6.82 23.65 -3.30
C HIS A 158 6.96 23.68 -1.77
N ILE A 159 6.27 24.61 -1.11
CA ILE A 159 6.37 24.76 0.34
C ILE A 159 5.59 23.62 1.00
N LEU A 160 6.29 22.80 1.80
CA LEU A 160 5.62 21.84 2.68
C LEU A 160 4.72 22.63 3.63
N THR A 161 3.44 22.33 3.62
CA THR A 161 2.52 22.76 4.65
C THR A 161 2.94 22.17 6.00
N ARG A 162 2.52 22.81 7.09
CA ARG A 162 2.72 22.29 8.46
C ARG A 162 2.18 20.86 8.61
N TYR A 163 1.07 20.57 7.95
CA TYR A 163 0.48 19.25 7.89
C TYR A 163 1.40 18.23 7.21
N GLU A 164 1.92 18.53 6.01
CA GLU A 164 2.79 17.61 5.26
C GLU A 164 4.09 17.32 6.01
N HIS A 165 4.64 18.36 6.64
CA HIS A 165 5.83 18.27 7.47
C HIS A 165 5.63 17.28 8.63
N PHE A 166 4.62 17.49 9.46
CA PHE A 166 4.36 16.64 10.64
C PHE A 166 3.97 15.21 10.29
N ASN A 167 3.36 14.99 9.13
CA ASN A 167 3.00 13.66 8.65
C ASN A 167 4.16 12.87 8.05
N GLY A 168 5.36 13.43 8.00
CA GLY A 168 6.50 12.71 7.47
C GLY A 168 6.52 12.61 5.93
N THR A 169 5.72 13.43 5.25
CA THR A 169 5.43 13.30 3.80
C THR A 169 6.68 13.36 2.93
N HIS A 170 7.63 14.23 3.30
CA HIS A 170 8.89 14.39 2.59
C HIS A 170 9.69 13.08 2.53
N TRP A 171 9.74 12.37 3.66
CA TRP A 171 10.58 11.19 3.81
C TRP A 171 10.05 10.01 3.03
N ASP A 172 8.73 9.86 2.90
CA ASP A 172 8.13 8.78 2.14
C ASP A 172 8.80 8.61 0.77
N GLY A 173 9.13 9.71 0.06
CA GLY A 173 9.78 9.73 -1.26
C GLY A 173 11.24 10.14 -1.33
N CYS A 174 11.91 10.29 -0.19
CA CYS A 174 13.30 10.71 -0.14
C CYS A 174 14.24 9.59 -0.66
N ARG A 175 14.94 9.85 -1.76
CA ARG A 175 15.92 8.92 -2.36
C ARG A 175 17.33 9.04 -1.77
N TYR A 176 17.57 10.06 -0.96
CA TYR A 176 18.86 10.29 -0.33
C TYR A 176 19.16 9.18 0.71
N GLY A 177 20.42 8.77 0.79
CA GLY A 177 20.87 7.64 1.63
C GLY A 177 20.59 6.23 1.07
N GLY A 178 19.91 6.07 -0.08
CA GLY A 178 19.73 4.76 -0.72
C GLY A 178 18.69 3.83 -0.07
N HIS A 179 18.03 4.25 1.01
CA HIS A 179 17.10 3.41 1.79
C HIS A 179 15.75 3.12 1.12
N VAL A 180 15.46 3.80 0.00
CA VAL A 180 14.39 3.39 -0.92
C VAL A 180 14.66 2.00 -1.50
N GLY A 181 15.94 1.64 -1.67
CA GLY A 181 16.39 0.35 -2.20
C GLY A 181 16.18 -0.82 -1.24
N THR A 182 16.29 -0.61 0.08
CA THR A 182 16.11 -1.70 1.06
C THR A 182 14.74 -2.37 0.91
N GLY A 183 13.69 -1.58 0.72
CA GLY A 183 12.34 -2.12 0.51
C GLY A 183 12.08 -2.67 -0.89
N HIS A 184 12.81 -2.23 -1.91
CA HIS A 184 12.63 -2.67 -3.31
C HIS A 184 13.05 -4.14 -3.50
N THR A 185 14.19 -4.56 -2.94
CA THR A 185 14.61 -5.96 -3.00
C THR A 185 13.67 -6.87 -2.20
N SER A 186 13.25 -6.43 -1.00
CA SER A 186 12.35 -7.21 -0.15
C SER A 186 10.97 -7.37 -0.78
N ILE A 187 10.41 -6.32 -1.40
CA ILE A 187 9.12 -6.45 -2.08
C ILE A 187 9.21 -7.43 -3.26
N ASN A 188 10.27 -7.36 -4.04
CA ASN A 188 10.46 -8.26 -5.18
C ASN A 188 10.61 -9.71 -4.73
N THR A 189 11.41 -9.96 -3.68
CA THR A 189 11.51 -11.30 -3.07
C THR A 189 10.13 -11.79 -2.63
N HIS A 190 9.32 -10.91 -2.03
CA HIS A 190 7.99 -11.25 -1.58
C HIS A 190 7.02 -11.59 -2.73
N VAL A 191 7.11 -10.90 -3.87
CA VAL A 191 6.35 -11.27 -5.09
C VAL A 191 6.65 -12.71 -5.51
N ILE A 192 7.91 -13.15 -5.44
CA ILE A 192 8.28 -14.55 -5.73
C ILE A 192 7.64 -15.51 -4.72
N SER A 193 7.65 -15.16 -3.43
CA SER A 193 6.99 -15.97 -2.39
C SER A 193 5.49 -16.11 -2.63
N ILE A 194 4.81 -15.03 -3.04
CA ILE A 194 3.40 -15.06 -3.42
C ILE A 194 3.19 -15.99 -4.62
N ALA A 195 4.01 -15.86 -5.67
CA ALA A 195 3.91 -16.72 -6.85
C ALA A 195 4.06 -18.20 -6.49
N ARG A 196 5.03 -18.54 -5.64
CA ARG A 196 5.22 -19.91 -5.14
C ARG A 196 4.04 -20.40 -4.32
N ALA A 197 3.48 -19.56 -3.46
CA ALA A 197 2.27 -19.88 -2.70
C ALA A 197 1.08 -20.17 -3.63
N LEU A 198 1.02 -19.52 -4.78
CA LEU A 198 0.02 -19.78 -5.82
C LEU A 198 0.36 -20.97 -6.74
N GLY A 199 1.46 -21.69 -6.47
CA GLY A 199 1.89 -22.85 -7.26
C GLY A 199 2.66 -22.48 -8.54
N ALA A 200 3.04 -21.22 -8.72
CA ALA A 200 3.81 -20.75 -9.87
C ALA A 200 5.32 -20.82 -9.60
N ALA A 201 6.09 -21.16 -10.63
CA ALA A 201 7.53 -20.94 -10.61
C ALA A 201 7.83 -19.43 -10.63
N GLY A 202 8.90 -19.00 -9.97
CA GLY A 202 9.32 -17.61 -9.99
C GLY A 202 10.78 -17.44 -9.59
N SER A 203 11.45 -16.48 -10.23
CA SER A 203 12.83 -16.12 -9.94
C SER A 203 13.04 -14.60 -9.99
N LEU A 204 13.85 -14.11 -9.05
CA LEU A 204 14.42 -12.78 -9.14
C LEU A 204 15.56 -12.79 -10.13
N GLN A 205 15.46 -11.92 -11.12
CA GLN A 205 16.51 -11.71 -12.10
C GLN A 205 16.21 -10.42 -12.85
N GLU A 206 17.26 -9.69 -13.19
CA GLU A 206 17.10 -8.51 -14.02
C GLU A 206 16.86 -8.95 -15.47
N VAL A 207 15.60 -8.94 -15.90
CA VAL A 207 15.21 -9.39 -17.25
C VAL A 207 15.43 -8.26 -18.23
N LYS A 208 16.34 -8.43 -19.20
CA LYS A 208 16.56 -7.45 -20.26
C LYS A 208 15.39 -7.49 -21.26
N LEU A 209 14.72 -6.35 -21.47
CA LEU A 209 13.54 -6.25 -22.34
C LEU A 209 13.85 -5.56 -23.67
N GLY A 210 15.03 -4.97 -23.83
CA GLY A 210 15.36 -4.13 -24.99
C GLY A 210 14.79 -2.71 -24.87
N PRO A 211 14.78 -1.92 -25.95
CA PRO A 211 14.36 -0.52 -25.92
C PRO A 211 12.88 -0.37 -25.56
N ARG A 212 12.52 0.79 -24.99
CA ARG A 212 11.14 1.14 -24.65
C ARG A 212 10.19 0.99 -25.84
N ASP A 213 10.58 1.56 -26.98
CA ASP A 213 9.95 1.33 -28.27
C ASP A 213 10.79 0.30 -29.05
N PRO A 214 10.29 -0.94 -29.21
CA PRO A 214 11.02 -2.00 -29.91
C PRO A 214 11.24 -1.71 -31.40
N ASN A 215 10.51 -0.75 -31.99
CA ASN A 215 10.63 -0.39 -33.40
C ASN A 215 11.63 0.74 -33.65
N ARG A 216 12.27 1.28 -32.60
CA ARG A 216 13.22 2.38 -32.70
C ARG A 216 14.59 1.94 -32.19
N ALA A 217 15.64 2.52 -32.78
CA ALA A 217 17.00 2.32 -32.29
C ALA A 217 17.12 2.74 -30.82
N VAL A 218 18.01 2.06 -30.09
CA VAL A 218 18.28 2.36 -28.68
C VAL A 218 18.92 3.75 -28.59
N ASP A 219 18.33 4.60 -27.75
CA ASP A 219 18.89 5.90 -27.40
C ASP A 219 18.76 6.12 -25.90
N LYS A 220 19.82 6.58 -25.23
CA LYS A 220 19.85 6.63 -23.76
C LYS A 220 18.83 7.61 -23.18
N GLU A 221 18.46 8.65 -23.92
CA GLU A 221 17.60 9.72 -23.43
C GLU A 221 16.15 9.53 -23.87
N SER A 222 15.93 9.22 -25.16
CA SER A 222 14.60 9.18 -25.78
C SER A 222 14.04 7.76 -25.97
N ASN A 223 14.89 6.72 -25.99
CA ASN A 223 14.46 5.33 -26.16
C ASN A 223 15.35 4.32 -25.40
N PRO A 224 15.45 4.42 -24.07
CA PRO A 224 16.40 3.64 -23.30
C PRO A 224 15.99 2.17 -23.20
N ASN A 225 16.98 1.30 -23.02
CA ASN A 225 16.75 -0.10 -22.68
C ASN A 225 15.99 -0.23 -21.36
N GLN A 226 14.99 -1.08 -21.37
CA GLN A 226 14.14 -1.44 -20.23
C GLN A 226 14.59 -2.76 -19.61
N ARG A 227 14.30 -2.90 -18.32
CA ARG A 227 14.56 -4.12 -17.55
C ARG A 227 13.35 -4.46 -16.68
N GLY A 228 13.10 -5.73 -16.40
CA GLY A 228 12.16 -6.19 -15.36
C GLY A 228 12.91 -6.70 -14.13
N ASP A 229 12.23 -6.76 -12.99
CA ASP A 229 12.82 -7.17 -11.70
C ASP A 229 12.82 -8.69 -11.49
N GLY A 230 11.96 -9.41 -12.21
CA GLY A 230 11.92 -10.86 -12.17
C GLY A 230 10.92 -11.45 -13.14
N VAL A 231 10.81 -12.78 -13.11
CA VAL A 231 9.90 -13.55 -13.96
C VAL A 231 9.08 -14.54 -13.15
N LEU A 232 7.82 -14.69 -13.52
CA LEU A 232 6.85 -15.61 -12.96
C LEU A 232 6.33 -16.55 -14.05
N GLY A 233 5.98 -17.78 -13.68
CA GLY A 233 5.10 -18.60 -14.49
C GLY A 233 3.71 -17.96 -14.57
N ASN A 234 3.19 -17.76 -15.78
CA ASN A 234 1.82 -17.31 -15.97
C ASN A 234 0.93 -18.56 -16.00
N TRP A 235 0.21 -18.80 -14.90
CA TRP A 235 -0.67 -19.95 -14.77
C TRP A 235 -2.16 -19.56 -14.91
N THR A 236 -2.46 -18.26 -14.98
CA THR A 236 -3.83 -17.73 -14.98
C THR A 236 -4.30 -17.19 -16.34
N HIS A 237 -3.40 -16.72 -17.21
CA HIS A 237 -3.82 -15.97 -18.42
C HIS A 237 -3.15 -16.36 -19.74
N SER A 238 -1.94 -16.92 -19.74
CA SER A 238 -1.26 -17.27 -21.00
C SER A 238 -0.15 -18.31 -20.81
N ALA A 239 0.31 -18.91 -21.90
CA ALA A 239 1.51 -19.77 -21.91
C ALA A 239 2.83 -18.98 -21.85
N ARG A 240 2.80 -17.64 -21.96
CA ARG A 240 3.98 -16.78 -21.92
C ARG A 240 4.43 -16.60 -20.48
N ARG A 241 5.74 -16.41 -20.28
CA ARG A 241 6.23 -16.02 -18.95
C ARG A 241 5.79 -14.59 -18.65
N MET A 242 5.46 -14.31 -17.39
CA MET A 242 5.12 -12.97 -16.93
C MET A 242 6.36 -12.32 -16.33
N VAL A 243 6.82 -11.21 -16.92
CA VAL A 243 7.83 -10.35 -16.32
C VAL A 243 7.13 -9.38 -15.38
N PHE A 244 7.63 -9.27 -14.15
CA PHE A 244 7.13 -8.27 -13.21
C PHE A 244 8.17 -7.19 -12.92
N ASP A 245 7.68 -6.03 -12.53
CA ASP A 245 8.49 -4.88 -12.12
C ASP A 245 7.90 -4.27 -10.86
N GLY A 246 8.63 -4.36 -9.76
CA GLY A 246 8.21 -3.90 -8.45
C GLY A 246 8.46 -2.41 -8.27
N THR A 247 7.51 -1.73 -7.63
CA THR A 247 7.69 -0.33 -7.27
C THR A 247 6.93 0.00 -6.00
N THR A 248 7.62 0.59 -5.03
CA THR A 248 6.95 1.21 -3.89
C THR A 248 6.72 2.69 -4.20
N ILE A 249 5.46 3.07 -4.19
CA ILE A 249 4.99 4.43 -4.42
C ILE A 249 5.24 5.25 -3.19
N THR A 250 5.74 6.46 -3.44
CA THR A 250 6.12 7.37 -2.39
C THR A 250 5.61 8.77 -2.70
N ALA A 251 4.87 9.35 -1.76
CA ALA A 251 4.40 10.74 -1.79
C ALA A 251 3.73 11.20 -3.11
N VAL A 252 3.13 10.30 -3.90
CA VAL A 252 2.53 10.65 -5.21
C VAL A 252 1.38 11.64 -5.05
N GLN A 253 0.69 11.61 -3.92
CA GLN A 253 -0.34 12.58 -3.58
C GLN A 253 0.15 14.01 -3.41
N PHE A 254 1.46 14.23 -3.35
CA PHE A 254 2.06 15.55 -3.23
C PHE A 254 2.83 15.98 -4.47
N ARG A 255 2.70 15.24 -5.58
CA ARG A 255 3.10 15.73 -6.90
C ARG A 255 2.07 16.74 -7.40
N LYS A 256 2.53 17.79 -8.09
CA LYS A 256 1.66 18.83 -8.64
C LYS A 256 0.54 18.21 -9.49
N GLY A 257 -0.70 18.64 -9.21
CA GLY A 257 -1.89 18.17 -9.92
C GLY A 257 -2.39 16.77 -9.54
N MET A 258 -1.68 16.01 -8.70
CA MET A 258 -2.07 14.65 -8.33
C MET A 258 -2.95 14.58 -7.09
N LEU A 259 -2.81 15.51 -6.14
CA LEU A 259 -3.57 15.49 -4.88
C LEU A 259 -5.09 15.51 -5.10
N GLY A 260 -5.58 16.40 -5.96
CA GLY A 260 -7.00 16.57 -6.24
C GLY A 260 -7.66 15.29 -6.77
N PRO A 261 -7.13 14.67 -7.85
CA PRO A 261 -7.64 13.40 -8.35
C PRO A 261 -7.64 12.27 -7.31
N LEU A 262 -6.61 12.18 -6.47
CA LEU A 262 -6.53 11.16 -5.42
C LEU A 262 -7.53 11.41 -4.29
N ALA A 263 -7.68 12.66 -3.86
CA ALA A 263 -8.63 13.05 -2.82
C ALA A 263 -10.09 12.77 -3.23
N ARG A 264 -10.40 12.96 -4.53
CA ARG A 264 -11.71 12.62 -5.13
C ARG A 264 -11.89 11.13 -5.43
N GLY A 265 -10.87 10.30 -5.22
CA GLY A 265 -10.93 8.86 -5.51
C GLY A 265 -11.00 8.51 -6.99
N LYS A 266 -10.67 9.45 -7.90
CA LYS A 266 -10.62 9.18 -9.35
C LYS A 266 -9.47 8.22 -9.71
N HIS A 267 -8.37 8.34 -8.97
CA HIS A 267 -7.18 7.52 -9.13
C HIS A 267 -6.61 7.18 -7.75
N LEU A 268 -5.84 6.10 -7.69
CA LEU A 268 -4.93 5.81 -6.59
C LEU A 268 -3.49 6.16 -6.98
N ALA A 269 -2.63 6.32 -5.98
CA ALA A 269 -1.22 6.61 -6.19
C ALA A 269 -0.50 5.50 -6.99
N THR A 270 -0.93 4.25 -6.78
CA THR A 270 -0.47 3.07 -7.52
C THR A 270 -0.88 3.10 -8.99
N ASP A 271 -2.08 3.58 -9.33
CA ASP A 271 -2.59 3.62 -10.71
C ASP A 271 -1.64 4.40 -11.63
N TYR A 272 -1.11 5.53 -11.14
CA TYR A 272 -0.17 6.36 -11.90
C TYR A 272 1.16 5.64 -12.19
N ALA A 273 1.65 4.85 -11.25
CA ALA A 273 2.89 4.10 -11.47
C ALA A 273 2.67 2.87 -12.33
N GLU A 274 1.55 2.17 -12.16
CA GLU A 274 1.15 1.07 -13.05
C GLU A 274 1.06 1.57 -14.49
N ALA A 275 0.37 2.70 -14.73
CA ALA A 275 0.28 3.32 -16.05
C ALA A 275 1.65 3.72 -16.61
N ALA A 276 2.50 4.37 -15.79
CA ALA A 276 3.83 4.80 -16.22
C ALA A 276 4.74 3.61 -16.57
N LYS A 277 4.77 2.57 -15.74
CA LYS A 277 5.57 1.37 -15.98
C LYS A 277 5.07 0.58 -17.18
N ARG A 278 3.76 0.43 -17.33
CA ARG A 278 3.13 -0.22 -18.49
C ARG A 278 3.47 0.51 -19.79
N SER A 279 3.32 1.84 -19.83
CA SER A 279 3.71 2.65 -21.00
C SER A 279 5.20 2.56 -21.35
N ALA A 280 6.05 2.31 -20.36
CA ALA A 280 7.49 2.17 -20.56
C ALA A 280 7.90 0.76 -21.01
N LYS A 281 7.20 -0.30 -20.58
CA LYS A 281 7.73 -1.67 -20.66
C LYS A 281 6.86 -2.66 -21.43
N ALA A 282 5.56 -2.42 -21.55
CA ALA A 282 4.64 -3.42 -22.12
C ALA A 282 4.95 -3.77 -23.58
N ALA A 283 5.29 -2.78 -24.41
CA ALA A 283 5.68 -3.03 -25.81
C ALA A 283 6.98 -3.84 -25.91
N ALA A 284 7.98 -3.50 -25.10
CA ALA A 284 9.25 -4.23 -25.03
C ALA A 284 9.05 -5.69 -24.55
N CYS A 285 8.23 -5.92 -23.53
CA CYS A 285 7.84 -7.27 -23.10
C CYS A 285 7.10 -8.02 -24.21
N ALA A 286 6.15 -7.37 -24.87
CA ALA A 286 5.36 -7.97 -25.94
C ALA A 286 6.27 -8.48 -27.08
N ALA A 287 7.23 -7.66 -27.50
CA ALA A 287 8.22 -7.99 -28.54
C ALA A 287 9.16 -9.14 -28.15
N ASN A 288 9.38 -9.37 -26.85
CA ASN A 288 10.22 -10.46 -26.33
C ASN A 288 9.41 -11.67 -25.84
N ASN A 289 8.16 -11.81 -26.30
CA ASN A 289 7.27 -12.90 -25.93
C ASN A 289 6.97 -13.03 -24.41
N TYR A 290 6.99 -11.92 -23.67
CA TYR A 290 6.58 -11.86 -22.25
C TYR A 290 5.24 -11.15 -22.05
N ASP A 291 4.48 -11.58 -21.05
CA ASP A 291 3.46 -10.72 -20.43
C ASP A 291 4.13 -9.77 -19.43
N PHE A 292 3.51 -8.63 -19.16
CA PHE A 292 4.06 -7.62 -18.24
C PHE A 292 3.07 -7.33 -17.11
N MET A 293 3.56 -7.38 -15.88
CA MET A 293 2.81 -6.98 -14.69
C MET A 293 3.58 -5.94 -13.88
N THR A 294 2.91 -4.86 -13.49
CA THR A 294 3.47 -3.93 -12.49
C THR A 294 3.05 -4.36 -11.09
N TRP A 295 4.02 -4.53 -10.19
CA TRP A 295 3.74 -4.72 -8.77
C TRP A 295 3.93 -3.39 -8.02
N ALA A 296 2.91 -2.54 -8.05
CA ALA A 296 2.92 -1.28 -7.32
C ALA A 296 2.45 -1.48 -5.87
N ALA A 297 3.14 -0.90 -4.90
CA ALA A 297 2.75 -0.88 -3.50
C ALA A 297 2.70 0.56 -2.98
N SER A 298 1.59 0.99 -2.39
CA SER A 298 1.48 2.29 -1.73
C SER A 298 2.39 2.35 -0.50
N THR A 299 2.61 3.55 0.05
CA THR A 299 3.36 3.71 1.32
C THR A 299 2.68 2.99 2.50
N ARG A 300 1.47 2.46 2.33
CA ARG A 300 0.73 1.75 3.37
C ARG A 300 0.67 0.25 3.15
N GLY A 301 1.40 -0.28 2.16
CA GLY A 301 1.29 -1.69 1.77
C GLY A 301 0.05 -1.99 0.94
N GLY A 302 -0.63 -0.96 0.43
CA GLY A 302 -1.73 -1.12 -0.51
C GLY A 302 -1.23 -1.55 -1.88
N ILE A 303 -1.64 -2.73 -2.33
CA ILE A 303 -1.26 -3.29 -3.63
C ILE A 303 -2.04 -2.54 -4.73
N GLY A 304 -1.34 -2.24 -5.83
CA GLY A 304 -1.91 -1.67 -7.05
C GLY A 304 -2.93 -2.60 -7.69
N ARG A 305 -3.79 -2.04 -8.54
CA ARG A 305 -4.99 -2.75 -9.02
C ARG A 305 -4.63 -4.02 -9.77
N GLU A 306 -3.65 -3.94 -10.65
CA GLU A 306 -3.24 -5.07 -11.50
C GLU A 306 -2.74 -6.25 -10.65
N ALA A 307 -1.80 -5.96 -9.75
CA ALA A 307 -1.24 -6.98 -8.86
C ALA A 307 -2.27 -7.50 -7.85
N ALA A 308 -3.19 -6.65 -7.38
CA ALA A 308 -4.26 -7.04 -6.46
C ALA A 308 -5.27 -7.99 -7.12
N GLU A 309 -5.61 -7.74 -8.38
CA GLU A 309 -6.47 -8.62 -9.18
C GLU A 309 -5.80 -9.98 -9.42
N TRP A 310 -4.52 -9.98 -9.83
CA TRP A 310 -3.75 -11.21 -10.00
C TRP A 310 -3.65 -12.02 -8.71
N PHE A 311 -3.34 -11.36 -7.58
CA PHE A 311 -3.28 -11.98 -6.26
C PHE A 311 -4.63 -12.57 -5.85
N THR A 312 -5.71 -11.80 -6.00
CA THR A 312 -7.05 -12.20 -5.54
C THR A 312 -7.62 -13.34 -6.38
N THR A 313 -7.52 -13.23 -7.70
CA THR A 313 -7.91 -14.30 -8.64
C THR A 313 -7.13 -15.57 -8.36
N GLY A 314 -5.82 -15.43 -8.08
CA GLY A 314 -4.97 -16.57 -7.78
C GLY A 314 -5.43 -17.35 -6.54
N PHE A 315 -5.68 -16.62 -5.44
CA PHE A 315 -6.16 -17.24 -4.21
C PHE A 315 -7.60 -17.75 -4.32
N ALA A 316 -8.46 -17.09 -5.09
CA ALA A 316 -9.82 -17.58 -5.36
C ALA A 316 -9.78 -18.94 -6.09
N ALA A 317 -8.95 -19.08 -7.12
CA ALA A 317 -8.74 -20.36 -7.81
C ALA A 317 -8.19 -21.44 -6.85
N LYS A 318 -7.22 -21.07 -6.00
CA LYS A 318 -6.67 -22.00 -4.99
C LYS A 318 -7.71 -22.45 -3.96
N VAL A 319 -8.62 -21.56 -3.54
CA VAL A 319 -9.76 -21.91 -2.66
C VAL A 319 -10.74 -22.82 -3.39
N ALA A 320 -11.04 -22.58 -4.66
CA ALA A 320 -11.96 -23.41 -5.45
C ALA A 320 -11.46 -24.85 -5.63
N LEU A 321 -10.14 -25.06 -5.65
CA LEU A 321 -9.50 -26.38 -5.76
C LEU A 321 -9.39 -27.13 -4.42
N ALA A 322 -9.68 -26.47 -3.30
CA ALA A 322 -9.61 -27.08 -1.98
C ALA A 322 -10.75 -28.11 -1.79
N ARG A 323 -10.40 -29.31 -1.34
CA ARG A 323 -11.30 -30.47 -1.19
C ARG A 323 -12.01 -30.51 0.15
N SER A 324 -11.62 -29.68 1.10
CA SER A 324 -12.22 -29.61 2.44
C SER A 324 -12.22 -28.19 2.98
N ASP A 325 -13.09 -27.93 3.96
CA ASP A 325 -13.14 -26.62 4.62
C ASP A 325 -11.85 -26.32 5.41
N GLY A 326 -11.17 -27.35 5.92
CA GLY A 326 -9.84 -27.21 6.52
C GLY A 326 -8.77 -26.78 5.52
N GLU A 327 -8.83 -27.24 4.27
CA GLU A 327 -7.97 -26.74 3.19
C GLU A 327 -8.31 -25.30 2.80
N LYS A 328 -9.60 -24.96 2.66
CA LYS A 328 -10.02 -23.57 2.40
C LYS A 328 -9.53 -22.63 3.51
N TRP A 329 -9.63 -23.06 4.77
CA TRP A 329 -9.13 -22.30 5.91
C TRP A 329 -7.61 -22.10 5.83
N ARG A 330 -6.83 -23.13 5.47
CA ARG A 330 -5.37 -23.00 5.28
C ARG A 330 -5.03 -22.02 4.16
N VAL A 331 -5.71 -22.09 3.02
CA VAL A 331 -5.49 -21.17 1.89
C VAL A 331 -5.82 -19.72 2.28
N ARG A 332 -6.92 -19.49 3.01
CA ARG A 332 -7.29 -18.16 3.52
C ARG A 332 -6.27 -17.59 4.50
N ASN A 333 -5.71 -18.42 5.39
CA ASN A 333 -4.66 -17.99 6.32
C ASN A 333 -3.33 -17.71 5.61
N GLU A 334 -2.96 -18.50 4.60
CA GLU A 334 -1.79 -18.23 3.78
C GLU A 334 -1.92 -16.88 3.05
N ARG A 335 -3.08 -16.63 2.44
CA ARG A 335 -3.42 -15.32 1.84
C ARG A 335 -3.23 -14.18 2.84
N LYS A 336 -3.82 -14.31 4.04
CA LYS A 336 -3.74 -13.32 5.12
C LYS A 336 -2.27 -13.07 5.52
N ARG A 337 -1.49 -14.13 5.71
CA ARG A 337 -0.07 -14.06 6.08
C ARG A 337 0.77 -13.35 5.03
N LEU A 338 0.54 -13.61 3.74
CA LEU A 338 1.26 -12.91 2.67
C LEU A 338 0.92 -11.42 2.64
N LEU A 339 -0.34 -11.03 2.86
CA LEU A 339 -0.72 -9.62 2.97
C LEU A 339 -0.05 -8.94 4.19
N GLN A 340 0.02 -9.64 5.34
CA GLN A 340 0.74 -9.17 6.52
C GLN A 340 2.23 -8.94 6.23
N GLN A 341 2.90 -9.91 5.58
CA GLN A 341 4.29 -9.80 5.16
C GLN A 341 4.51 -8.63 4.20
N HIS A 342 3.64 -8.48 3.19
CA HIS A 342 3.68 -7.35 2.26
C HIS A 342 3.66 -6.02 3.02
N SER A 343 2.69 -5.84 3.91
CA SER A 343 2.51 -4.63 4.70
C SER A 343 3.69 -4.39 5.66
N ALA A 344 4.21 -5.44 6.30
CA ALA A 344 5.39 -5.37 7.16
C ALA A 344 6.66 -4.94 6.42
N ILE A 345 6.88 -5.42 5.19
CA ILE A 345 8.01 -5.00 4.35
C ILE A 345 7.93 -3.50 4.06
N ILE A 346 6.74 -2.98 3.73
CA ILE A 346 6.54 -1.55 3.48
C ILE A 346 6.71 -0.73 4.76
N ALA A 347 6.19 -1.21 5.88
CA ALA A 347 6.34 -0.61 7.20
C ALA A 347 7.83 -0.44 7.59
N ARG A 348 8.61 -1.52 7.51
CA ARG A 348 10.06 -1.49 7.81
C ARG A 348 10.78 -0.50 6.91
N ARG A 349 10.48 -0.53 5.61
CA ARG A 349 11.05 0.40 4.63
C ARG A 349 10.77 1.86 5.02
N ASN A 350 9.53 2.21 5.33
CA ASN A 350 9.17 3.59 5.66
C ASN A 350 9.82 4.06 6.96
N TRP A 351 9.85 3.17 7.97
CA TRP A 351 10.54 3.41 9.22
C TRP A 351 12.03 3.69 8.98
N GLU A 352 12.72 2.82 8.24
CA GLU A 352 14.14 2.99 7.92
C GLU A 352 14.42 4.32 7.21
N ILE A 353 13.61 4.68 6.21
CA ILE A 353 13.78 5.96 5.51
C ILE A 353 13.65 7.13 6.49
N THR A 354 12.69 7.08 7.40
CA THR A 354 12.48 8.12 8.41
C THR A 354 13.65 8.17 9.40
N GLN A 355 14.10 7.02 9.91
CA GLN A 355 15.22 6.92 10.86
C GLN A 355 16.51 7.52 10.33
N ARG A 356 16.81 7.23 9.06
CA ARG A 356 18.07 7.60 8.43
C ARG A 356 18.08 9.07 7.99
N ASN A 357 16.91 9.61 7.63
CA ASN A 357 16.81 10.90 6.97
C ASN A 357 16.20 12.01 7.84
N ALA A 358 15.61 11.74 9.01
CA ALA A 358 14.97 12.78 9.84
C ALA A 358 15.81 13.14 11.08
N TRP A 359 16.28 14.38 11.17
CA TRP A 359 17.02 14.88 12.35
C TRP A 359 16.91 16.42 12.54
N PRO A 360 16.86 16.93 13.79
CA PRO A 360 16.65 16.19 15.02
C PRO A 360 15.22 15.64 15.11
N ARG A 361 15.06 14.48 15.73
CA ARG A 361 13.76 13.92 16.14
C ARG A 361 13.55 14.26 17.60
N MET A 362 12.46 14.95 17.92
CA MET A 362 12.14 15.34 19.30
C MET A 362 11.14 14.35 19.87
N GLY A 363 11.59 13.49 20.79
CA GLY A 363 10.79 12.38 21.34
C GLY A 363 10.95 11.08 20.54
N GLY A 364 10.93 9.94 21.24
CA GLY A 364 10.97 8.60 20.64
C GLY A 364 12.09 7.67 21.12
N VAL A 365 13.02 8.12 21.96
CA VAL A 365 13.78 7.18 22.83
C VAL A 365 13.21 7.43 24.22
N ALA A 366 12.49 6.47 24.79
CA ALA A 366 12.21 6.54 26.22
C ALA A 366 13.56 6.77 26.93
N PRO A 367 13.69 7.77 27.82
CA PRO A 367 14.92 7.90 28.59
C PRO A 367 15.21 6.54 29.24
N ARG A 368 16.45 6.07 29.11
CA ARG A 368 16.90 4.81 29.71
C ARG A 368 16.48 4.86 31.18
N ALA A 369 15.77 3.84 31.67
CA ALA A 369 15.40 3.78 33.08
C ALA A 369 16.66 4.04 33.92
N PRO A 370 16.59 4.87 34.99
CA PRO A 370 17.73 5.07 35.87
C PRO A 370 18.24 3.70 36.34
N PRO A 371 19.56 3.47 36.42
CA PRO A 371 20.07 2.25 37.04
C PRO A 371 19.46 2.14 38.43
N VAL A 372 18.90 0.97 38.73
CA VAL A 372 18.47 0.63 40.08
C VAL A 372 19.74 0.43 40.90
N GLU A 373 19.94 1.26 41.92
CA GLU A 373 20.92 1.01 42.98
C GLU A 373 20.42 -0.11 43.92
#